data_AF-A0A7Z7LZP2-F1
#
_entry.id   AF-A0A7Z7LZP2-F1
#
_cell.length_a   1.000
_cell.length_b   1.000
_cell.length_c   1.000
_cell.angle_alpha   90.00
_cell.angle_beta   90.00
_cell.angle_gamma   90.00
#
_symmetry.space_group_name_H-M   'P 1'
#
loop_
_entity.id
_entity.type
_entity.pdbx_description
1 polymer ?
#
loop_
_entity_poly.entity_id
_entity_poly.type
_entity_poly.pdbx_seq_one_letter_code
_entity_poly.pdbx_strand_id
1 'polypeptide(L)'
;MLKHLLRTLLLLFAVAGFTACSSDRDFSEQQTTLKLELKFPENIKVKEYKQITVSFKELNSGFSTSKELKNTNTLQVVLPAGTYNVTVEGTISYTDDSGVAETKIGGVQSGLVVNGNELSKSIPIAPKSTSNDLILEEIFFTGSKTPEGQFYFGDQYFKITNNTDQVLYADGMLLIQSSFMTNEKQDYTPNIMGNALTARAIIKIPGTGNTYPVQPGESVIIAEDAINHKEFNPLSIDLSKANFQIFKGENDVDNPKVTKMINVDGEMVIHTQGYYAYALARMPKGMTDEALISQNTYTYKYDFAFGGDVFPMDDTGVKIPNEWVTDVVNLSVKDSFQWIVTSPALDMGWTSVAAFDGDQNRYGKSVRRKILGKSANGKNIYKDTNNSTVDFDHGVKPSLFN
;
A
#
# COMPACT_ATOMS: atom_id res chain seq x y z
N MET A 1 -77.55 -19.63 -7.20
CA MET A 1 -76.64 -18.63 -7.81
C MET A 1 -76.78 -17.20 -7.26
N LEU A 2 -77.39 -16.97 -6.08
CA LEU A 2 -77.51 -15.62 -5.48
C LEU A 2 -76.71 -15.46 -4.16
N LYS A 3 -75.89 -16.44 -3.77
CA LYS A 3 -75.04 -16.39 -2.55
C LYS A 3 -73.54 -16.27 -2.84
N HIS A 4 -73.12 -16.45 -4.09
CA HIS A 4 -71.73 -16.23 -4.51
C HIS A 4 -71.47 -14.85 -5.11
N LEU A 5 -72.50 -14.13 -5.58
CA LEU A 5 -72.31 -12.77 -6.10
C LEU A 5 -72.10 -11.72 -4.99
N LEU A 6 -72.61 -11.97 -3.77
CA LEU A 6 -72.52 -11.03 -2.64
C LEU A 6 -71.19 -11.15 -1.86
N ARG A 7 -70.45 -12.25 -2.02
CA ARG A 7 -69.12 -12.43 -1.40
C ARG A 7 -67.98 -11.89 -2.26
N THR A 8 -68.18 -11.76 -3.57
CA THR A 8 -67.20 -11.14 -4.48
C THR A 8 -67.31 -9.61 -4.48
N LEU A 9 -68.45 -9.05 -4.04
CA LEU A 9 -68.63 -7.60 -3.92
C LEU A 9 -68.10 -7.00 -2.60
N LEU A 10 -67.81 -7.83 -1.59
CA LEU A 10 -67.21 -7.39 -0.32
C LEU A 10 -65.68 -7.49 -0.26
N LEU A 11 -65.03 -8.06 -1.29
CA LEU A 11 -63.56 -8.10 -1.40
C LEU A 11 -62.96 -6.98 -2.26
N LEU A 12 -63.79 -6.13 -2.86
CA LEU A 12 -63.33 -4.96 -3.63
C LEU A 12 -63.27 -3.65 -2.83
N PHE A 13 -63.53 -3.69 -1.51
CA PHE A 13 -63.46 -2.52 -0.62
C PHE A 13 -62.34 -2.59 0.43
N ALA A 14 -61.41 -3.54 0.31
CA ALA A 14 -60.28 -3.74 1.24
C ALA A 14 -58.90 -3.47 0.61
N VAL A 15 -58.84 -2.72 -0.49
CA VAL A 15 -57.57 -2.24 -1.11
C VAL A 15 -57.63 -0.73 -1.36
N ALA A 16 -58.13 0.01 -0.37
CA ALA A 16 -58.05 1.47 -0.31
C ALA A 16 -57.80 1.88 1.14
N GLY A 17 -56.57 1.68 1.61
CA GLY A 17 -56.25 1.86 3.02
C GLY A 17 -54.77 1.82 3.37
N PHE A 18 -53.89 2.21 2.45
CA PHE A 18 -52.56 2.72 2.79
C PHE A 18 -52.24 3.86 1.82
N THR A 19 -53.03 4.93 1.92
CA THR A 19 -52.48 6.25 1.64
C THR A 19 -51.47 6.49 2.75
N ALA A 20 -50.19 6.19 2.47
CA ALA A 20 -49.11 6.84 3.19
C ALA A 20 -49.44 8.33 3.09
N CYS A 21 -49.79 8.94 4.23
CA CYS A 21 -49.84 10.38 4.33
C CYS A 21 -48.48 10.87 3.83
N SER A 22 -48.45 11.49 2.65
CA SER A 22 -47.56 12.64 2.53
C SER A 22 -48.04 13.53 3.65
N SER A 23 -47.22 13.69 4.69
CA SER A 23 -47.30 14.93 5.41
C SER A 23 -46.98 15.98 4.36
N ASP A 24 -48.02 16.56 3.76
CA ASP A 24 -47.96 17.84 3.07
C ASP A 24 -47.52 18.83 4.12
N ARG A 25 -46.22 18.84 4.35
CA ARG A 25 -45.51 19.96 4.92
C ARG A 25 -45.32 20.88 3.73
N ASP A 26 -46.25 21.82 3.58
CA ASP A 26 -46.04 23.06 2.83
C ASP A 26 -44.94 23.88 3.55
N PHE A 27 -43.72 23.36 3.53
CA PHE A 27 -42.55 24.20 3.51
C PHE A 27 -42.19 24.29 2.04
N SER A 28 -42.34 25.49 1.47
CA SER A 28 -41.51 25.89 0.35
C SER A 28 -40.07 25.84 0.87
N GLU A 29 -39.46 24.65 0.88
CA GLU A 29 -38.03 24.52 1.08
C GLU A 29 -37.41 25.17 -0.14
N GLN A 30 -36.95 26.41 0.04
CA GLN A 30 -36.25 27.16 -0.99
C GLN A 30 -35.23 26.23 -1.64
N GLN A 31 -35.39 25.95 -2.93
CA GLN A 31 -34.49 25.05 -3.64
C GLN A 31 -33.32 25.82 -4.22
N THR A 32 -32.14 25.22 -4.18
CA THR A 32 -30.91 25.76 -4.75
C THR A 32 -30.40 24.81 -5.83
N THR A 33 -30.07 25.35 -7.00
CA THR A 33 -29.30 24.62 -8.01
C THR A 33 -27.82 24.65 -7.61
N LEU A 34 -27.31 23.53 -7.15
CA LEU A 34 -25.90 23.36 -6.81
C LEU A 34 -25.14 22.80 -8.02
N LYS A 35 -24.13 23.53 -8.46
CA LYS A 35 -23.12 23.11 -9.44
C LYS A 35 -21.85 22.71 -8.67
N LEU A 36 -21.54 21.43 -8.66
CA LEU A 36 -20.31 20.88 -8.06
C LEU A 36 -19.30 20.51 -9.15
N GLU A 37 -18.07 20.94 -8.95
CA GLU A 37 -16.90 20.46 -9.67
C GLU A 37 -16.06 19.54 -8.76
N LEU A 38 -15.76 18.34 -9.23
CA LEU A 38 -14.82 17.44 -8.56
C LEU A 38 -13.40 17.80 -9.01
N LYS A 39 -12.61 18.33 -8.08
CA LYS A 39 -11.26 18.85 -8.35
C LYS A 39 -10.20 17.82 -7.96
N PHE A 40 -9.52 17.27 -8.96
CA PHE A 40 -8.48 16.25 -8.78
C PHE A 40 -7.09 16.88 -8.58
N PRO A 41 -6.12 16.15 -7.99
CA PRO A 41 -4.73 16.57 -7.91
C PRO A 41 -4.13 16.74 -9.32
N GLU A 42 -3.26 17.73 -9.50
CA GLU A 42 -2.69 18.08 -10.83
C GLU A 42 -1.90 16.92 -11.48
N ASN A 43 -1.35 16.02 -10.68
CA ASN A 43 -0.61 14.85 -11.13
C ASN A 43 -1.52 13.69 -11.61
N ILE A 44 -2.85 13.76 -11.39
CA ILE A 44 -3.80 12.76 -11.88
C ILE A 44 -4.50 13.28 -13.14
N LYS A 45 -4.05 12.81 -14.30
CA LYS A 45 -4.70 13.08 -15.59
C LYS A 45 -5.79 12.05 -15.84
N VAL A 46 -7.02 12.37 -15.45
CA VAL A 46 -8.16 11.47 -15.59
C VAL A 46 -8.47 11.22 -17.07
N LYS A 47 -8.57 9.95 -17.46
CA LYS A 47 -8.97 9.51 -18.80
C LYS A 47 -10.45 9.16 -18.86
N GLU A 48 -10.96 8.49 -17.83
CA GLU A 48 -12.36 8.09 -17.74
C GLU A 48 -12.86 8.17 -16.29
N TYR A 49 -14.05 8.76 -16.11
CA TYR A 49 -14.78 8.71 -14.84
C TYR A 49 -15.74 7.51 -14.90
N LYS A 50 -15.31 6.33 -14.43
CA LYS A 50 -16.05 5.08 -14.63
C LYS A 50 -17.39 5.07 -13.91
N GLN A 51 -17.34 5.25 -12.59
CA GLN A 51 -18.51 5.37 -11.72
C GLN A 51 -18.11 6.19 -10.50
N ILE A 52 -18.80 7.30 -10.29
CA ILE A 52 -18.63 8.17 -9.12
C ILE A 52 -20.00 8.40 -8.50
N THR A 53 -20.10 8.18 -7.19
CA THR A 53 -21.29 8.47 -6.40
C THR A 53 -21.03 9.69 -5.54
N VAL A 54 -21.88 10.71 -5.67
CA VAL A 54 -21.91 11.91 -4.82
C VAL A 54 -23.13 11.80 -3.91
N SER A 55 -22.90 11.69 -2.60
CA SER A 55 -23.95 11.58 -1.59
C SER A 55 -24.05 12.85 -0.77
N PHE A 56 -25.28 13.30 -0.54
CA PHE A 56 -25.62 14.49 0.24
C PHE A 56 -26.45 14.07 1.42
N LYS A 57 -26.05 14.48 2.63
CA LYS A 57 -26.82 14.29 3.86
C LYS A 57 -27.01 15.62 4.56
N GLU A 58 -28.23 16.13 4.61
CA GLU A 58 -28.58 17.36 5.32
C GLU A 58 -28.53 17.12 6.84
N LEU A 59 -27.89 18.04 7.56
CA LEU A 59 -27.50 17.85 8.96
C LEU A 59 -28.67 17.93 9.95
N ASN A 60 -29.73 18.68 9.63
CA ASN A 60 -30.83 18.97 10.56
C ASN A 60 -32.01 18.02 10.36
N SER A 61 -32.42 17.84 9.12
CA SER A 61 -33.54 17.00 8.68
C SER A 61 -33.15 15.54 8.53
N GLY A 62 -31.87 15.24 8.33
CA GLY A 62 -31.39 13.91 7.95
C GLY A 62 -31.72 13.53 6.50
N PHE A 63 -32.32 14.44 5.71
CA PHE A 63 -32.59 14.23 4.30
C PHE A 63 -31.32 13.78 3.58
N SER A 64 -31.41 12.68 2.83
CA SER A 64 -30.26 12.13 2.12
C SER A 64 -30.62 11.84 0.67
N THR A 65 -29.71 12.17 -0.25
CA THR A 65 -29.83 11.85 -1.67
C THR A 65 -28.46 11.58 -2.26
N SER A 66 -28.41 10.83 -3.35
CA SER A 66 -27.17 10.56 -4.08
C SER A 66 -27.36 10.74 -5.58
N LYS A 67 -26.26 11.05 -6.26
CA LYS A 67 -26.18 11.18 -7.72
C LYS A 67 -24.97 10.41 -8.22
N GLU A 68 -25.16 9.67 -9.30
CA GLU A 68 -24.05 9.02 -10.00
C GLU A 68 -23.56 9.91 -11.15
N LEU A 69 -22.24 9.94 -11.33
CA LEU A 69 -21.56 10.56 -12.45
C LEU A 69 -20.81 9.48 -13.23
N LYS A 70 -20.87 9.61 -14.56
CA LYS A 70 -20.11 8.81 -15.51
C LYS A 70 -19.56 9.73 -16.59
N ASN A 71 -18.29 9.56 -16.92
CA ASN A 71 -17.56 10.34 -17.92
C ASN A 71 -17.61 11.88 -17.71
N THR A 72 -17.84 12.33 -16.48
CA THR A 72 -17.79 13.76 -16.12
C THR A 72 -17.32 13.93 -14.68
N ASN A 73 -16.69 15.07 -14.39
CA ASN A 73 -16.35 15.53 -13.05
C ASN A 73 -17.26 16.65 -12.53
N THR A 74 -18.29 17.03 -13.29
CA THR A 74 -19.23 18.08 -12.87
C THR A 74 -20.61 17.50 -12.59
N LEU A 75 -21.22 17.92 -11.49
CA LEU A 75 -22.59 17.58 -11.11
C LEU A 75 -23.42 18.85 -11.01
N GLN A 76 -24.60 18.85 -11.64
CA GLN A 76 -25.64 19.82 -11.35
C GLN A 76 -26.80 19.10 -10.65
N VAL A 77 -27.18 19.56 -9.46
CA VAL A 77 -28.24 18.96 -8.65
C VAL A 77 -29.07 20.06 -7.98
N VAL A 78 -30.38 19.84 -7.86
CA VAL A 78 -31.27 20.72 -7.10
C VAL A 78 -31.46 20.12 -5.73
N LEU A 79 -31.15 20.89 -4.69
CA LEU A 79 -31.28 20.48 -3.29
C LEU A 79 -32.09 21.53 -2.53
N PRO A 80 -32.85 21.13 -1.49
CA PRO A 80 -33.35 22.06 -0.49
C PRO A 80 -32.24 22.94 0.09
N ALA A 81 -32.58 24.17 0.46
CA ALA A 81 -31.68 25.02 1.21
C ALA A 81 -31.42 24.38 2.59
N GLY A 82 -30.15 24.26 2.96
CA GLY A 82 -29.76 23.52 4.15
C GLY A 82 -28.25 23.42 4.28
N THR A 83 -27.82 22.69 5.31
CA THR A 83 -26.38 22.42 5.52
C THR A 83 -26.12 20.94 5.33
N TYR A 84 -25.23 20.60 4.41
CA TYR A 84 -25.01 19.24 3.95
C TYR A 84 -23.62 18.73 4.29
N ASN A 85 -23.54 17.46 4.68
CA ASN A 85 -22.34 16.66 4.49
C ASN A 85 -22.38 16.05 3.10
N VAL A 86 -21.35 16.32 2.30
CA VAL A 86 -21.20 15.77 0.96
C VAL A 86 -20.04 14.78 0.96
N THR A 87 -20.29 13.56 0.45
CA THR A 87 -19.25 12.53 0.26
C THR A 87 -19.21 12.12 -1.20
N VAL A 88 -18.00 11.90 -1.71
CA VAL A 88 -17.73 11.46 -3.08
C VAL A 88 -16.93 10.18 -3.00
N GLU A 89 -17.37 9.14 -3.69
CA GLU A 89 -16.63 7.88 -3.83
C GLU A 89 -16.72 7.40 -5.27
N GLY A 90 -15.68 6.75 -5.78
CA GLY A 90 -15.74 6.20 -7.12
C GLY A 90 -14.44 5.58 -7.61
N THR A 91 -14.45 5.20 -8.88
CA THR A 91 -13.31 4.66 -9.59
C THR A 91 -13.08 5.48 -10.86
N ILE A 92 -11.82 5.83 -11.11
CA ILE A 92 -11.40 6.51 -12.33
C ILE A 92 -10.34 5.67 -13.04
N SER A 93 -10.21 5.86 -14.35
CA SER A 93 -8.96 5.55 -15.05
C SER A 93 -8.18 6.84 -15.27
N TYR A 94 -6.87 6.77 -15.11
CA TYR A 94 -5.95 7.90 -15.30
C TYR A 94 -4.77 7.47 -16.14
N THR A 95 -4.06 8.43 -16.69
CA THR A 95 -2.81 8.17 -17.43
C THR A 95 -1.62 8.56 -16.57
N ASP A 96 -0.65 7.65 -16.46
CA ASP A 96 0.67 7.90 -15.90
C ASP A 96 1.77 7.43 -16.87
N ASP A 97 3.03 7.47 -16.43
CA ASP A 97 4.20 7.10 -17.25
C ASP A 97 4.18 5.63 -17.71
N SER A 98 3.39 4.78 -17.05
CA SER A 98 3.21 3.36 -17.40
C SER A 98 2.01 3.08 -18.30
N GLY A 99 1.22 4.11 -18.64
CA GLY A 99 0.05 4.02 -19.49
C GLY A 99 -1.24 4.30 -18.73
N VAL A 100 -2.30 3.56 -19.07
CA VAL A 100 -3.61 3.73 -18.42
C VAL A 100 -3.69 2.86 -17.19
N ALA A 101 -3.95 3.47 -16.03
CA ALA A 101 -4.14 2.79 -14.76
C ALA A 101 -5.50 3.14 -14.15
N GLU A 102 -5.91 2.37 -13.14
CA GLU A 102 -7.17 2.59 -12.40
C GLU A 102 -6.88 2.89 -10.93
N THR A 103 -7.71 3.73 -10.33
CA THR A 103 -7.62 4.00 -8.89
C THR A 103 -9.00 4.33 -8.31
N LYS A 104 -9.19 3.96 -7.03
CA LYS A 104 -10.34 4.39 -6.24
C LYS A 104 -10.10 5.81 -5.76
N ILE A 105 -11.17 6.58 -5.63
CA ILE A 105 -11.12 7.98 -5.21
C ILE A 105 -12.10 8.27 -4.08
N GLY A 106 -11.82 9.34 -3.34
CA GLY A 106 -12.65 9.84 -2.26
C GLY A 106 -12.61 11.36 -2.15
N GLY A 107 -13.70 11.96 -1.70
CA GLY A 107 -13.78 13.37 -1.35
C GLY A 107 -14.83 13.59 -0.28
N VAL A 108 -14.60 14.54 0.63
CA VAL A 108 -15.56 14.88 1.68
C VAL A 108 -15.60 16.40 1.85
N GLN A 109 -16.81 16.95 1.92
CA GLN A 109 -17.06 18.32 2.36
C GLN A 109 -18.14 18.28 3.45
N SER A 110 -17.73 18.48 4.70
CA SER A 110 -18.67 18.61 5.83
C SER A 110 -19.18 20.04 5.93
N GLY A 111 -20.44 20.21 6.32
CA GLY A 111 -21.03 21.52 6.61
C GLY A 111 -21.19 22.45 5.39
N LEU A 112 -21.39 21.91 4.19
CA LEU A 112 -21.65 22.71 2.99
C LEU A 112 -23.01 23.42 3.12
N VAL A 113 -22.99 24.74 3.26
CA VAL A 113 -24.21 25.56 3.23
C VAL A 113 -24.69 25.70 1.79
N VAL A 114 -25.90 25.22 1.53
CA VAL A 114 -26.62 25.31 0.25
C VAL A 114 -27.77 26.29 0.43
N ASN A 115 -27.71 27.44 -0.24
CA ASN A 115 -28.74 28.48 -0.18
C ASN A 115 -28.74 29.36 -1.45
N GLY A 116 -29.82 30.13 -1.64
CA GLY A 116 -30.01 30.99 -2.82
C GLY A 116 -30.56 30.23 -4.04
N ASN A 117 -30.52 30.87 -5.21
CA ASN A 117 -31.05 30.29 -6.46
C ASN A 117 -30.05 29.34 -7.13
N GLU A 118 -28.79 29.74 -7.20
CA GLU A 118 -27.70 28.98 -7.79
C GLU A 118 -26.43 29.11 -6.95
N LEU A 119 -25.73 28.00 -6.73
CA LEU A 119 -24.48 27.93 -5.97
C LEU A 119 -23.46 27.09 -6.74
N SER A 120 -22.24 27.60 -6.89
CA SER A 120 -21.13 26.85 -7.47
C SER A 120 -20.08 26.55 -6.41
N LYS A 121 -19.64 25.28 -6.33
CA LYS A 121 -18.61 24.82 -5.38
C LYS A 121 -17.72 23.77 -6.03
N SER A 122 -16.52 23.62 -5.48
CA SER A 122 -15.60 22.54 -5.84
C SER A 122 -15.35 21.63 -4.65
N ILE A 123 -15.31 20.32 -4.87
CA ILE A 123 -14.92 19.34 -3.87
C ILE A 123 -13.55 18.76 -4.25
N PRO A 124 -12.52 18.92 -3.39
CA PRO A 124 -11.24 18.25 -3.59
C PRO A 124 -11.41 16.73 -3.55
N ILE A 125 -10.85 16.05 -4.54
CA ILE A 125 -10.81 14.60 -4.64
C ILE A 125 -9.39 14.12 -4.42
N ALA A 126 -9.24 13.01 -3.70
CA ALA A 126 -8.00 12.31 -3.47
C ALA A 126 -8.10 10.84 -3.93
N PRO A 127 -7.01 10.22 -4.39
CA PRO A 127 -6.94 8.77 -4.54
C PRO A 127 -7.07 8.08 -3.17
N LYS A 128 -7.61 6.86 -3.15
CA LYS A 128 -7.64 5.95 -1.99
C LYS A 128 -6.65 4.81 -2.21
N SER A 129 -5.99 4.37 -1.13
CA SER A 129 -5.17 3.17 -1.16
C SER A 129 -5.99 1.92 -1.48
N THR A 130 -5.37 1.01 -2.21
CA THR A 130 -5.87 -0.35 -2.50
C THR A 130 -5.40 -1.36 -1.46
N SER A 131 -4.26 -1.10 -0.78
CA SER A 131 -3.76 -1.91 0.32
C SER A 131 -4.55 -1.69 1.60
N ASN A 132 -4.65 -2.76 2.39
CA ASN A 132 -5.32 -2.78 3.69
C ASN A 132 -4.33 -2.89 4.87
N ASP A 133 -3.02 -2.93 4.61
CA ASP A 133 -1.96 -3.01 5.64
C ASP A 133 -0.80 -2.04 5.30
N LEU A 134 0.30 -2.13 6.06
CA LEU A 134 1.54 -1.39 5.81
C LEU A 134 2.19 -1.86 4.51
N ILE A 135 2.83 -0.92 3.82
CA ILE A 135 3.51 -1.14 2.54
C ILE A 135 4.95 -0.60 2.59
N LEU A 136 5.87 -1.17 1.81
CA LEU A 136 7.26 -0.75 1.60
C LEU A 136 7.35 0.59 0.84
N GLU A 137 7.44 1.72 1.53
CA GLU A 137 7.58 3.03 0.89
C GLU A 137 8.95 3.20 0.24
N GLU A 138 10.02 2.82 0.93
CA GLU A 138 11.39 3.04 0.47
C GLU A 138 12.32 1.94 0.97
N ILE A 139 13.21 1.49 0.09
CA ILE A 139 14.29 0.57 0.44
C ILE A 139 15.61 1.26 0.09
N PHE A 140 16.36 1.65 1.11
CA PHE A 140 17.71 2.16 0.95
C PHE A 140 18.70 1.03 1.20
N PHE A 141 19.01 0.30 0.13
CA PHE A 141 19.88 -0.89 0.19
C PHE A 141 21.28 -0.65 -0.32
N THR A 142 21.59 0.50 -0.95
CA THR A 142 22.89 0.66 -1.63
C THR A 142 24.03 1.08 -0.70
N GLY A 143 23.70 1.54 0.51
CA GLY A 143 24.63 2.19 1.42
C GLY A 143 25.16 3.51 0.85
N SER A 144 26.09 4.15 1.57
CA SER A 144 26.75 5.38 1.14
C SER A 144 28.25 5.20 0.92
N LYS A 145 28.91 6.30 0.54
CA LYS A 145 30.37 6.40 0.52
C LYS A 145 30.83 7.48 1.49
N THR A 146 31.98 7.25 2.12
CA THR A 146 32.66 8.30 2.88
C THR A 146 33.27 9.35 1.93
N PRO A 147 33.68 10.53 2.41
CA PRO A 147 34.40 11.52 1.59
C PRO A 147 35.66 10.95 0.93
N GLU A 148 36.29 9.95 1.54
CA GLU A 148 37.48 9.24 1.05
C GLU A 148 37.13 8.13 0.04
N GLY A 149 35.85 7.94 -0.27
CA GLY A 149 35.35 6.97 -1.24
C GLY A 149 35.20 5.54 -0.71
N GLN A 150 35.34 5.32 0.60
CA GLN A 150 35.14 4.00 1.22
C GLN A 150 33.67 3.65 1.27
N PHE A 151 33.34 2.36 1.11
CA PHE A 151 31.97 1.88 1.21
C PHE A 151 31.48 1.92 2.66
N TYR A 152 30.22 2.31 2.85
CA TYR A 152 29.58 2.41 4.16
C TYR A 152 28.17 1.83 4.07
N PHE A 153 27.87 0.78 4.85
CA PHE A 153 26.63 -0.01 4.71
C PHE A 153 25.73 0.00 5.94
N GLY A 154 26.23 0.43 7.11
CA GLY A 154 25.41 0.47 8.33
C GLY A 154 24.21 1.42 8.25
N ASP A 155 24.19 2.33 7.27
CA ASP A 155 23.13 3.31 7.06
C ASP A 155 21.97 2.83 6.19
N GLN A 156 21.94 1.55 5.83
CA GLN A 156 20.83 0.97 5.09
C GLN A 156 19.54 0.95 5.94
N TYR A 157 18.37 1.02 5.29
CA TYR A 157 17.09 0.92 5.99
C TYR A 157 15.93 0.49 5.09
N PHE A 158 14.87 0.01 5.75
CA PHE A 158 13.52 -0.10 5.20
C PHE A 158 12.62 0.96 5.81
N LYS A 159 11.80 1.59 4.97
CA LYS A 159 10.73 2.48 5.39
C LYS A 159 9.40 1.87 4.99
N ILE A 160 8.59 1.50 5.97
CA ILE A 160 7.25 0.98 5.75
C ILE A 160 6.24 2.04 6.18
N THR A 161 5.12 2.16 5.47
CA THR A 161 4.15 3.24 5.69
C THR A 161 2.73 2.71 5.73
N ASN A 162 1.92 3.30 6.60
CA ASN A 162 0.47 3.11 6.57
C ASN A 162 -0.13 3.95 5.44
N ASN A 163 -0.41 3.33 4.30
CA ASN A 163 -1.05 3.97 3.16
C ASN A 163 -2.59 4.03 3.28
N THR A 164 -3.16 3.49 4.36
CA THR A 164 -4.62 3.41 4.59
C THR A 164 -5.15 4.64 5.32
N ASP A 165 -6.48 4.71 5.51
CA ASP A 165 -7.18 5.77 6.26
C ASP A 165 -7.49 5.39 7.72
N GLN A 166 -7.07 4.21 8.16
CA GLN A 166 -7.26 3.70 9.52
C GLN A 166 -5.94 3.53 10.26
N VAL A 167 -5.98 3.51 11.59
CA VAL A 167 -4.79 3.16 12.40
C VAL A 167 -4.49 1.67 12.23
N LEU A 168 -3.27 1.36 11.83
CA LEU A 168 -2.74 0.00 11.77
C LEU A 168 -1.78 -0.23 12.94
N TYR A 169 -1.46 -1.49 13.24
CA TYR A 169 -0.47 -1.83 14.26
C TYR A 169 0.67 -2.63 13.62
N ALA A 170 1.91 -2.19 13.82
CA ALA A 170 3.08 -2.82 13.23
C ALA A 170 3.47 -4.15 13.91
N ASP A 171 2.93 -4.43 15.11
CA ASP A 171 3.16 -5.63 15.90
C ASP A 171 3.06 -6.93 15.08
N GLY A 172 4.08 -7.77 15.14
CA GLY A 172 4.10 -9.06 14.47
C GLY A 172 4.24 -9.02 12.95
N MET A 173 4.44 -7.84 12.35
CA MET A 173 4.78 -7.74 10.92
C MET A 173 6.11 -8.44 10.66
N LEU A 174 6.13 -9.35 9.69
CA LEU A 174 7.34 -9.99 9.19
C LEU A 174 7.95 -9.11 8.09
N LEU A 175 9.27 -8.94 8.14
CA LEU A 175 10.09 -8.49 7.01
C LEU A 175 10.92 -9.68 6.54
N ILE A 176 10.74 -10.05 5.28
CA ILE A 176 11.24 -11.30 4.70
C ILE A 176 12.16 -10.99 3.54
N GLN A 177 13.26 -11.72 3.45
CA GLN A 177 14.15 -11.74 2.30
C GLN A 177 13.98 -13.06 1.53
N SER A 178 13.81 -12.98 0.21
CA SER A 178 13.70 -14.17 -0.64
C SER A 178 14.97 -15.03 -0.60
N SER A 179 14.83 -16.35 -0.71
CA SER A 179 15.97 -17.24 -0.93
C SER A 179 16.55 -17.09 -2.33
N PHE A 180 15.68 -16.94 -3.32
CA PHE A 180 16.07 -16.85 -4.72
C PHE A 180 16.45 -15.42 -5.09
N MET A 181 17.47 -15.30 -5.94
CA MET A 181 17.94 -14.03 -6.48
C MET A 181 17.36 -13.78 -7.87
N THR A 182 17.05 -12.52 -8.18
CA THR A 182 16.49 -12.09 -9.48
C THR A 182 17.51 -12.07 -10.62
N ASN A 183 18.81 -12.13 -10.30
CA ASN A 183 19.91 -12.17 -11.28
C ASN A 183 20.48 -13.57 -11.52
N GLU A 184 19.95 -14.59 -10.84
CA GLU A 184 20.41 -15.97 -10.97
C GLU A 184 19.20 -16.88 -11.14
N LYS A 185 18.78 -17.10 -12.39
CA LYS A 185 17.65 -17.95 -12.71
C LYS A 185 18.03 -19.41 -12.59
N GLN A 186 17.26 -20.12 -11.78
CA GLN A 186 17.38 -21.55 -11.57
C GLN A 186 16.02 -22.24 -11.73
N ASP A 187 16.04 -23.49 -12.19
CA ASP A 187 14.84 -24.32 -12.30
C ASP A 187 14.66 -25.14 -11.00
N TYR A 188 14.01 -24.53 -10.00
CA TYR A 188 13.82 -25.16 -8.69
C TYR A 188 12.78 -26.27 -8.69
N THR A 189 13.07 -27.36 -7.99
CA THR A 189 12.14 -28.48 -7.74
C THR A 189 12.02 -28.77 -6.24
N PRO A 190 10.81 -28.66 -5.64
CA PRO A 190 9.58 -28.15 -6.23
C PRO A 190 9.63 -26.63 -6.43
N ASN A 191 9.08 -26.13 -7.54
CA ASN A 191 8.79 -24.70 -7.70
C ASN A 191 7.46 -24.37 -7.02
N ILE A 192 7.50 -23.56 -5.97
CA ILE A 192 6.32 -23.18 -5.17
C ILE A 192 5.91 -21.72 -5.35
N MET A 193 6.61 -20.93 -6.18
CA MET A 193 6.44 -19.46 -6.25
C MET A 193 5.01 -19.03 -6.57
N GLY A 194 4.23 -19.86 -7.29
CA GLY A 194 2.81 -19.61 -7.55
C GLY A 194 1.93 -19.59 -6.29
N ASN A 195 2.35 -20.28 -5.22
CA ASN A 195 1.57 -20.47 -3.99
C ASN A 195 2.24 -19.87 -2.75
N ALA A 196 3.56 -19.76 -2.72
CA ALA A 196 4.33 -19.25 -1.58
C ALA A 196 5.65 -18.61 -2.02
N LEU A 197 6.07 -17.60 -1.26
CA LEU A 197 7.42 -17.05 -1.29
C LEU A 197 8.37 -18.01 -0.53
N THR A 198 9.53 -18.30 -1.11
CA THR A 198 10.62 -19.02 -0.44
C THR A 198 11.52 -18.02 0.27
N ALA A 199 11.56 -18.07 1.60
CA ALA A 199 12.33 -17.17 2.45
C ALA A 199 13.64 -17.80 2.95
N ARG A 200 14.70 -16.98 3.01
CA ARG A 200 15.99 -17.32 3.65
C ARG A 200 16.28 -16.56 4.93
N ALA A 201 15.57 -15.46 5.15
CA ALA A 201 15.69 -14.66 6.36
C ALA A 201 14.34 -14.01 6.67
N ILE A 202 13.95 -14.08 7.93
CA ILE A 202 12.69 -13.59 8.46
C ILE A 202 12.99 -12.87 9.76
N ILE A 203 12.68 -11.58 9.81
CA ILE A 203 12.68 -10.80 11.04
C ILE A 203 11.30 -10.24 11.30
N LYS A 204 10.97 -10.00 12.57
CA LYS A 204 9.61 -9.64 13.00
C LYS A 204 9.63 -8.43 13.92
N ILE A 205 8.70 -7.50 13.70
CA ILE A 205 8.43 -6.43 14.65
C ILE A 205 7.84 -7.03 15.93
N PRO A 206 8.42 -6.78 17.12
CA PRO A 206 7.86 -7.30 18.38
C PRO A 206 6.49 -6.69 18.70
N GLY A 207 5.86 -7.16 19.79
CA GLY A 207 4.64 -6.55 20.32
C GLY A 207 3.51 -7.53 20.57
N THR A 208 2.45 -7.03 21.22
CA THR A 208 1.28 -7.80 21.67
C THR A 208 0.06 -7.67 20.75
N GLY A 209 0.19 -6.96 19.63
CA GLY A 209 -0.88 -6.67 18.68
C GLY A 209 -1.44 -5.25 18.78
N ASN A 210 -1.03 -4.48 19.79
CA ASN A 210 -1.47 -3.11 20.05
C ASN A 210 -0.36 -2.19 20.59
N THR A 211 0.90 -2.59 20.48
CA THR A 211 2.05 -1.86 21.04
C THR A 211 2.52 -0.73 20.12
N TYR A 212 2.51 -0.95 18.80
CA TYR A 212 3.10 -0.05 17.82
C TYR A 212 2.05 0.47 16.82
N PRO A 213 1.20 1.44 17.21
CA PRO A 213 0.24 2.04 16.30
C PRO A 213 0.94 2.88 15.22
N VAL A 214 0.51 2.72 13.98
CA VAL A 214 0.95 3.51 12.83
C VAL A 214 -0.26 4.28 12.30
N GLN A 215 -0.23 5.60 12.46
CA GLN A 215 -1.32 6.46 12.00
C GLN A 215 -1.37 6.53 10.47
N PRO A 216 -2.54 6.84 9.87
CA PRO A 216 -2.66 7.11 8.43
C PRO A 216 -1.59 8.07 7.91
N GLY A 217 -0.78 7.61 6.96
CA GLY A 217 0.31 8.37 6.35
C GLY A 217 1.58 8.52 7.19
N GLU A 218 1.69 7.86 8.34
CA GLU A 218 2.93 7.76 9.11
C GLU A 218 3.75 6.53 8.70
N SER A 219 5.06 6.61 8.96
CA SER A 219 6.04 5.59 8.59
C SER A 219 6.72 4.97 9.81
N VAL A 220 7.17 3.74 9.63
CA VAL A 220 8.06 3.02 10.54
C VAL A 220 9.40 2.81 9.82
N ILE A 221 10.49 3.16 10.49
CA ILE A 221 11.86 2.96 10.00
C ILE A 221 12.47 1.75 10.69
N ILE A 222 12.96 0.81 9.88
CA ILE A 222 13.76 -0.34 10.31
C ILE A 222 15.18 -0.12 9.78
N ALA A 223 16.10 0.28 10.65
CA ALA A 223 17.49 0.54 10.30
C ALA A 223 18.34 -0.75 10.35
N GLU A 224 19.37 -0.83 9.51
CA GLU A 224 20.45 -1.81 9.68
C GLU A 224 21.13 -1.58 11.03
N ASP A 225 21.86 -0.46 11.18
CA ASP A 225 22.40 -0.01 12.46
C ASP A 225 21.69 1.28 12.87
N ALA A 226 20.92 1.28 13.97
CA ALA A 226 20.15 2.46 14.36
C ALA A 226 20.98 3.50 15.13
N ILE A 227 21.99 4.10 14.49
CA ILE A 227 22.89 5.09 15.09
C ILE A 227 22.94 6.39 14.28
N ASN A 228 23.64 7.39 14.81
CA ASN A 228 23.93 8.61 14.06
C ASN A 228 25.13 8.39 13.13
N HIS A 229 24.89 7.94 11.90
CA HIS A 229 25.98 7.65 10.94
C HIS A 229 26.75 8.90 10.53
N LYS A 230 26.19 10.10 10.70
CA LYS A 230 26.90 11.36 10.42
C LYS A 230 28.18 11.54 11.25
N GLU A 231 28.32 10.82 12.35
CA GLU A 231 29.54 10.80 13.18
C GLU A 231 30.70 10.01 12.53
N PHE A 232 30.38 9.05 11.66
CA PHE A 232 31.36 8.17 10.98
C PHE A 232 31.49 8.50 9.49
N ASN A 233 30.40 8.92 8.87
CA ASN A 233 30.35 9.38 7.49
C ASN A 233 29.49 10.66 7.41
N PRO A 234 30.07 11.86 7.24
CA PRO A 234 29.32 13.11 7.19
C PRO A 234 28.37 13.22 5.98
N LEU A 235 28.51 12.34 4.97
CA LEU A 235 27.62 12.24 3.82
C LEU A 235 26.43 11.29 4.04
N SER A 236 26.32 10.69 5.23
CA SER A 236 25.28 9.72 5.58
C SER A 236 24.12 10.36 6.37
N ILE A 237 23.32 9.54 7.05
CA ILE A 237 22.07 9.89 7.73
C ILE A 237 22.14 9.65 9.23
N ASP A 238 21.19 10.24 9.97
CA ASP A 238 21.00 9.94 11.38
C ASP A 238 19.82 8.95 11.53
N LEU A 239 20.13 7.69 11.84
CA LEU A 239 19.16 6.63 12.13
C LEU A 239 19.01 6.37 13.63
N SER A 240 19.58 7.21 14.51
CA SER A 240 19.51 7.03 15.97
C SER A 240 18.09 7.09 16.55
N LYS A 241 17.13 7.55 15.75
CA LYS A 241 15.70 7.68 16.07
C LYS A 241 14.82 6.75 15.23
N ALA A 242 15.40 5.75 14.56
CA ALA A 242 14.62 4.71 13.89
C ALA A 242 13.67 4.03 14.89
N ASN A 243 12.56 3.49 14.39
CA ASN A 243 11.60 2.78 15.24
C ASN A 243 12.15 1.43 15.69
N PHE A 244 12.81 0.74 14.75
CA PHE A 244 13.41 -0.57 14.96
C PHE A 244 14.81 -0.64 14.37
N GLN A 245 15.62 -1.55 14.91
CA GLN A 245 16.93 -1.93 14.39
C GLN A 245 16.95 -3.42 14.07
N ILE A 246 17.58 -3.78 12.96
CA ILE A 246 17.99 -5.17 12.71
C ILE A 246 19.04 -5.52 13.77
N PHE A 247 18.97 -6.73 14.32
CA PHE A 247 19.92 -7.16 15.34
C PHE A 247 20.25 -8.64 15.14
N LYS A 248 21.51 -8.91 14.80
CA LYS A 248 21.98 -10.25 14.37
C LYS A 248 22.73 -10.99 15.48
N GLY A 249 23.02 -10.33 16.59
CA GLY A 249 23.68 -10.94 17.74
C GLY A 249 24.56 -9.97 18.51
N GLU A 250 25.33 -10.49 19.47
CA GLU A 250 26.09 -9.68 20.44
C GLU A 250 27.22 -8.84 19.83
N ASN A 251 27.69 -9.20 18.63
CA ASN A 251 28.75 -8.46 17.93
C ASN A 251 28.20 -7.33 17.03
N ASP A 252 26.88 -7.21 16.95
CA ASP A 252 26.20 -6.22 16.11
C ASP A 252 26.16 -4.84 16.79
N VAL A 253 25.96 -3.79 16.00
CA VAL A 253 25.73 -2.45 16.58
C VAL A 253 24.41 -2.48 17.35
N ASP A 254 24.44 -2.02 18.61
CA ASP A 254 23.25 -1.96 19.44
C ASP A 254 23.00 -0.55 19.96
N ASN A 255 21.93 0.08 19.48
CA ASN A 255 21.38 1.26 20.13
C ASN A 255 20.32 0.84 21.16
N PRO A 256 20.60 0.93 22.47
CA PRO A 256 19.67 0.48 23.52
C PRO A 256 18.38 1.31 23.60
N LYS A 257 18.29 2.44 22.89
CA LYS A 257 17.08 3.27 22.80
C LYS A 257 16.16 2.85 21.65
N VAL A 258 16.61 1.99 20.74
CA VAL A 258 15.86 1.53 19.58
C VAL A 258 15.48 0.07 19.76
N THR A 259 14.21 -0.24 19.49
CA THR A 259 13.70 -1.60 19.69
C THR A 259 14.32 -2.54 18.67
N LYS A 260 14.79 -3.71 19.12
CA LYS A 260 15.35 -4.73 18.24
C LYS A 260 14.23 -5.50 17.52
N MET A 261 14.42 -5.75 16.23
CA MET A 261 13.64 -6.75 15.51
C MET A 261 13.91 -8.13 16.10
N ILE A 262 12.89 -8.99 16.14
CA ILE A 262 13.04 -10.39 16.52
C ILE A 262 13.57 -11.15 15.30
N ASN A 263 14.67 -11.89 15.47
CA ASN A 263 15.12 -12.84 14.46
C ASN A 263 14.27 -14.12 14.55
N VAL A 264 13.53 -14.44 13.49
CA VAL A 264 12.66 -15.62 13.42
C VAL A 264 13.35 -16.77 12.70
N ASP A 265 14.04 -16.47 11.60
CA ASP A 265 14.84 -17.44 10.84
C ASP A 265 15.91 -16.73 10.00
N GLY A 266 17.05 -17.40 9.81
CA GLY A 266 18.17 -16.91 9.02
C GLY A 266 18.77 -15.58 9.47
N GLU A 267 19.61 -14.98 8.63
CA GLU A 267 20.21 -13.67 8.89
C GLU A 267 19.78 -12.68 7.80
N MET A 268 19.10 -11.60 8.21
CA MET A 268 18.71 -10.52 7.31
C MET A 268 19.97 -9.76 6.88
N VAL A 269 20.24 -9.77 5.58
CA VAL A 269 21.36 -9.02 4.99
C VAL A 269 20.81 -8.15 3.87
N ILE A 270 20.84 -6.84 4.06
CA ILE A 270 20.38 -5.89 3.05
C ILE A 270 21.39 -5.89 1.90
N HIS A 271 21.03 -6.56 0.80
CA HIS A 271 21.97 -6.83 -0.28
C HIS A 271 22.29 -5.55 -1.05
N THR A 272 23.57 -5.18 -1.10
CA THR A 272 24.02 -3.85 -1.58
C THR A 272 23.83 -3.60 -3.07
N GLN A 273 23.62 -4.66 -3.85
CA GLN A 273 23.28 -4.59 -5.28
C GLN A 273 21.77 -4.72 -5.52
N GLY A 274 21.02 -5.21 -4.53
CA GLY A 274 19.58 -5.47 -4.65
C GLY A 274 19.24 -6.67 -5.54
N TYR A 275 19.73 -7.89 -5.26
CA TYR A 275 19.36 -9.09 -6.03
C TYR A 275 18.16 -9.86 -5.47
N TYR A 276 17.61 -9.44 -4.34
CA TYR A 276 16.55 -10.17 -3.63
C TYR A 276 15.23 -9.44 -3.69
N ALA A 277 14.14 -10.18 -3.52
CA ALA A 277 12.86 -9.60 -3.15
C ALA A 277 12.79 -9.40 -1.63
N TYR A 278 12.14 -8.31 -1.22
CA TYR A 278 11.80 -8.03 0.17
C TYR A 278 10.29 -7.96 0.33
N ALA A 279 9.74 -8.72 1.26
CA ALA A 279 8.30 -8.84 1.48
C ALA A 279 7.91 -8.46 2.91
N LEU A 280 6.71 -7.90 3.04
CA LEU A 280 5.98 -7.77 4.29
C LEU A 280 4.92 -8.86 4.38
N ALA A 281 4.76 -9.48 5.53
CA ALA A 281 3.72 -10.50 5.73
C ALA A 281 3.16 -10.50 7.16
N ARG A 282 1.92 -10.97 7.29
CA ARG A 282 1.25 -11.22 8.57
C ARG A 282 1.00 -12.70 8.76
N MET A 283 1.45 -13.25 9.88
CA MET A 283 1.07 -14.61 10.25
C MET A 283 -0.42 -14.69 10.57
N PRO A 284 -1.10 -15.81 10.25
CA PRO A 284 -2.48 -16.01 10.65
C PRO A 284 -2.60 -16.12 12.16
N LYS A 285 -3.78 -15.79 12.69
CA LYS A 285 -4.05 -15.81 14.14
C LYS A 285 -3.71 -17.18 14.74
N GLY A 286 -2.86 -17.19 15.76
CA GLY A 286 -2.47 -18.40 16.49
C GLY A 286 -1.20 -19.10 15.97
N MET A 287 -0.65 -18.65 14.83
CA MET A 287 0.67 -19.08 14.37
C MET A 287 1.77 -18.51 15.28
N THR A 288 2.75 -19.32 15.64
CA THR A 288 3.96 -18.90 16.37
C THR A 288 5.19 -18.97 15.47
N ASP A 289 6.28 -18.35 15.91
CA ASP A 289 7.55 -18.38 15.17
C ASP A 289 8.05 -19.83 15.02
N GLU A 290 7.99 -20.62 16.09
CA GLU A 290 8.41 -22.03 16.07
C GLU A 290 7.52 -22.87 15.15
N ALA A 291 6.21 -22.61 15.13
CA ALA A 291 5.27 -23.29 14.25
C ALA A 291 5.53 -22.94 12.77
N LEU A 292 5.78 -21.66 12.47
CA LEU A 292 6.16 -21.21 11.13
C LEU A 292 7.37 -22.01 10.63
N ILE A 293 8.45 -22.08 11.41
CA ILE A 293 9.68 -22.76 10.96
C ILE A 293 9.49 -24.27 10.86
N SER A 294 8.95 -24.90 11.91
CA SER A 294 8.81 -26.36 11.94
C SER A 294 7.82 -26.92 10.90
N GLN A 295 6.81 -26.15 10.50
CA GLN A 295 5.77 -26.62 9.57
C GLN A 295 6.01 -26.17 8.13
N ASN A 296 6.75 -25.07 7.91
CA ASN A 296 6.90 -24.47 6.59
C ASN A 296 8.30 -24.64 5.97
N THR A 297 9.27 -25.20 6.69
CA THR A 297 10.58 -25.51 6.10
C THR A 297 10.47 -26.62 5.05
N TYR A 298 11.18 -26.46 3.94
CA TYR A 298 11.29 -27.50 2.91
C TYR A 298 12.63 -27.42 2.17
N THR A 299 12.98 -28.54 1.53
CA THR A 299 14.14 -28.62 0.63
C THR A 299 13.70 -28.40 -0.81
N TYR A 300 14.46 -27.60 -1.55
CA TYR A 300 14.38 -27.47 -3.00
C TYR A 300 15.71 -27.90 -3.63
N LYS A 301 15.65 -28.32 -4.90
CA LYS A 301 16.80 -28.74 -5.70
C LYS A 301 16.90 -27.92 -6.98
N TYR A 302 18.10 -27.74 -7.48
CA TYR A 302 18.37 -27.11 -8.78
C TYR A 302 19.69 -27.61 -9.36
N ASP A 303 19.86 -27.46 -10.67
CA ASP A 303 21.09 -27.82 -11.36
C ASP A 303 21.90 -26.54 -11.62
N PHE A 304 23.01 -26.37 -10.91
CA PHE A 304 23.90 -25.23 -11.07
C PHE A 304 24.89 -25.48 -12.22
N ALA A 305 24.82 -24.68 -13.28
CA ALA A 305 25.73 -24.77 -14.41
C ALA A 305 26.90 -23.76 -14.28
N PHE A 306 28.14 -24.25 -14.22
CA PHE A 306 29.33 -23.41 -14.17
C PHE A 306 30.48 -24.04 -14.93
N GLY A 307 31.17 -23.25 -15.77
CA GLY A 307 32.34 -23.72 -16.52
C GLY A 307 32.05 -24.81 -17.57
N GLY A 308 30.78 -25.01 -17.94
CA GLY A 308 30.34 -26.09 -18.83
C GLY A 308 29.95 -27.38 -18.11
N ASP A 309 30.18 -27.46 -16.80
CA ASP A 309 29.74 -28.55 -15.93
C ASP A 309 28.40 -28.23 -15.27
N VAL A 310 27.66 -29.27 -14.88
CA VAL A 310 26.37 -29.18 -14.16
C VAL A 310 26.49 -29.89 -12.82
N PHE A 311 26.17 -29.16 -11.75
CA PHE A 311 26.25 -29.62 -10.38
C PHE A 311 24.83 -29.69 -9.78
N PRO A 312 24.33 -30.87 -9.38
CA PRO A 312 23.06 -30.96 -8.67
C PRO A 312 23.22 -30.38 -7.27
N MET A 313 22.40 -29.38 -6.97
CA MET A 313 22.39 -28.65 -5.70
C MET A 313 21.06 -28.88 -4.99
N ASP A 314 21.10 -28.83 -3.66
CA ASP A 314 19.92 -28.72 -2.82
C ASP A 314 20.16 -27.73 -1.68
N ASP A 315 19.07 -27.14 -1.22
CA ASP A 315 19.07 -26.17 -0.14
C ASP A 315 17.68 -26.12 0.51
N THR A 316 17.58 -25.47 1.67
CA THR A 316 16.35 -25.33 2.43
C THR A 316 15.85 -23.89 2.44
N GLY A 317 14.54 -23.71 2.43
CA GLY A 317 13.91 -22.41 2.68
C GLY A 317 12.61 -22.56 3.47
N VAL A 318 12.10 -21.44 3.95
CA VAL A 318 10.82 -21.38 4.67
C VAL A 318 9.74 -20.92 3.70
N LYS A 319 8.63 -21.67 3.61
CA LYS A 319 7.47 -21.27 2.79
C LYS A 319 6.66 -20.19 3.49
N ILE A 320 6.48 -19.06 2.83
CA ILE A 320 5.53 -18.02 3.25
C ILE A 320 4.37 -18.04 2.25
N PRO A 321 3.18 -18.56 2.63
CA PRO A 321 2.02 -18.56 1.75
C PRO A 321 1.75 -17.17 1.16
N ASN A 322 1.46 -17.10 -0.14
CA ASN A 322 1.25 -15.83 -0.83
C ASN A 322 0.11 -15.01 -0.20
N GLU A 323 -0.90 -15.68 0.36
CA GLU A 323 -2.01 -15.05 1.09
C GLU A 323 -1.59 -14.32 2.38
N TRP A 324 -0.40 -14.58 2.93
CA TRP A 324 0.12 -13.89 4.12
C TRP A 324 0.89 -12.64 3.75
N VAL A 325 1.37 -12.54 2.51
CA VAL A 325 2.18 -11.43 2.02
C VAL A 325 1.26 -10.23 1.79
N THR A 326 1.55 -9.12 2.47
CA THR A 326 0.78 -7.88 2.36
C THR A 326 1.39 -6.90 1.36
N ASP A 327 2.69 -6.98 1.13
CA ASP A 327 3.41 -6.19 0.13
C ASP A 327 4.75 -6.87 -0.21
N VAL A 328 5.25 -6.73 -1.44
CA VAL A 328 6.56 -7.24 -1.83
C VAL A 328 7.17 -6.42 -2.95
N VAL A 329 8.49 -6.26 -2.91
CA VAL A 329 9.27 -5.54 -3.91
C VAL A 329 10.39 -6.44 -4.42
N ASN A 330 10.38 -6.77 -5.71
CA ASN A 330 11.52 -7.42 -6.35
C ASN A 330 12.60 -6.37 -6.68
N LEU A 331 13.80 -6.54 -6.14
CA LEU A 331 14.97 -5.76 -6.55
C LEU A 331 15.80 -6.54 -7.57
N SER A 332 16.45 -5.81 -8.49
CA SER A 332 17.51 -6.38 -9.31
C SER A 332 18.55 -5.32 -9.73
N VAL A 333 19.47 -5.74 -10.57
CA VAL A 333 20.38 -4.88 -11.35
C VAL A 333 19.99 -4.99 -12.82
N LYS A 334 19.98 -3.86 -13.53
CA LYS A 334 19.35 -3.80 -14.85
C LYS A 334 19.98 -4.72 -15.89
N ASP A 335 21.31 -4.79 -15.95
CA ASP A 335 22.01 -5.60 -16.94
C ASP A 335 22.10 -7.09 -16.59
N SER A 336 21.72 -7.48 -15.37
CA SER A 336 21.79 -8.86 -14.89
C SER A 336 20.43 -9.43 -14.49
N PHE A 337 19.33 -8.68 -14.63
CA PHE A 337 18.00 -9.20 -14.31
C PHE A 337 17.65 -10.38 -15.22
N GLN A 338 17.29 -11.51 -14.61
CA GLN A 338 16.94 -12.73 -15.34
C GLN A 338 15.47 -13.10 -15.18
N TRP A 339 14.87 -12.82 -14.00
CA TRP A 339 13.52 -13.27 -13.66
C TRP A 339 13.00 -12.65 -12.34
N ILE A 340 11.69 -12.77 -12.14
CA ILE A 340 10.97 -12.42 -10.90
C ILE A 340 10.92 -13.65 -9.99
N VAL A 341 11.13 -13.45 -8.69
CA VAL A 341 11.21 -14.54 -7.68
C VAL A 341 9.96 -14.63 -6.79
N THR A 342 8.90 -13.94 -7.19
CA THR A 342 7.59 -13.88 -6.52
C THR A 342 6.46 -14.31 -7.48
N SER A 343 5.30 -14.62 -6.92
CA SER A 343 4.08 -14.74 -7.73
C SER A 343 3.73 -13.39 -8.40
N PRO A 344 3.29 -13.38 -9.67
CA PRO A 344 2.73 -12.19 -10.30
C PRO A 344 1.52 -11.61 -9.56
N ALA A 345 0.83 -12.38 -8.71
CA ALA A 345 -0.26 -11.85 -7.90
C ALA A 345 0.24 -10.87 -6.82
N LEU A 346 1.50 -11.01 -6.40
CA LEU A 346 2.13 -10.21 -5.35
C LEU A 346 2.94 -9.06 -5.95
N ASP A 347 3.78 -9.34 -6.96
CA ASP A 347 4.51 -8.33 -7.71
C ASP A 347 4.81 -8.84 -9.12
N MET A 348 4.32 -8.13 -10.13
CA MET A 348 4.50 -8.42 -11.56
C MET A 348 5.74 -7.77 -12.15
N GLY A 349 6.44 -6.95 -11.37
CA GLY A 349 7.57 -6.15 -11.83
C GLY A 349 8.82 -6.32 -10.98
N TRP A 350 9.74 -5.39 -11.17
CA TRP A 350 10.96 -5.27 -10.39
C TRP A 350 11.45 -3.83 -10.45
N THR A 351 12.32 -3.46 -9.53
CA THR A 351 12.93 -2.13 -9.47
C THR A 351 14.43 -2.25 -9.21
N SER A 352 15.19 -1.21 -9.53
CA SER A 352 16.65 -1.21 -9.38
C SER A 352 17.18 0.17 -9.03
N VAL A 353 18.42 0.20 -8.59
CA VAL A 353 19.23 1.43 -8.53
C VAL A 353 20.38 1.36 -9.52
N ALA A 354 21.06 0.23 -9.59
CA ALA A 354 22.27 0.04 -10.39
C ALA A 354 21.94 -0.35 -11.83
N ALA A 355 22.66 0.24 -12.78
CA ALA A 355 22.58 -0.16 -14.18
C ALA A 355 23.25 -1.51 -14.45
N PHE A 356 24.40 -1.76 -13.82
CA PHE A 356 25.19 -2.97 -13.99
C PHE A 356 25.83 -3.40 -12.67
N ASP A 357 26.36 -4.62 -12.63
CA ASP A 357 26.96 -5.18 -11.43
C ASP A 357 28.17 -4.36 -10.99
N GLY A 358 28.08 -3.80 -9.79
CA GLY A 358 29.15 -3.02 -9.18
C GLY A 358 29.11 -1.54 -9.57
N ASP A 359 28.01 -1.06 -10.17
CA ASP A 359 27.80 0.35 -10.53
C ASP A 359 28.10 1.28 -9.35
N GLN A 360 29.20 2.04 -9.47
CA GLN A 360 29.69 2.91 -8.42
C GLN A 360 28.80 4.14 -8.19
N ASN A 361 27.83 4.40 -9.08
CA ASN A 361 26.87 5.48 -8.95
C ASN A 361 25.63 5.09 -8.13
N ARG A 362 25.54 3.83 -7.66
CA ARG A 362 24.40 3.35 -6.89
C ARG A 362 24.36 3.86 -5.45
N TYR A 363 25.53 4.14 -4.86
CA TYR A 363 25.64 4.56 -3.46
C TYR A 363 24.90 5.88 -3.21
N GLY A 364 24.27 5.99 -2.05
CA GLY A 364 23.47 7.15 -1.65
C GLY A 364 22.17 7.27 -2.46
N LYS A 365 21.66 6.15 -3.01
CA LYS A 365 20.38 6.09 -3.73
C LYS A 365 19.50 4.95 -3.26
N SER A 366 18.19 5.17 -3.27
CA SER A 366 17.17 4.20 -2.91
C SER A 366 16.25 3.92 -4.10
N VAL A 367 15.41 2.90 -3.94
CA VAL A 367 14.13 2.84 -4.64
C VAL A 367 13.06 3.37 -3.72
N ARG A 368 12.17 4.23 -4.24
CA ARG A 368 11.09 4.83 -3.45
C ARG A 368 9.78 4.79 -4.21
N ARG A 369 8.72 4.39 -3.54
CA ARG A 369 7.38 4.29 -4.10
C ARG A 369 6.88 5.67 -4.55
N LYS A 370 6.27 5.72 -5.73
CA LYS A 370 5.74 6.93 -6.36
C LYS A 370 4.55 7.45 -5.57
N ILE A 371 4.39 8.78 -5.56
CA ILE A 371 3.27 9.44 -4.90
C ILE A 371 2.13 9.61 -5.92
N LEU A 372 0.99 8.97 -5.65
CA LEU A 372 -0.25 9.14 -6.44
C LEU A 372 -0.93 10.49 -6.17
N GLY A 373 -0.73 11.03 -4.98
CA GLY A 373 -1.31 12.29 -4.58
C GLY A 373 -1.25 12.46 -3.08
N LYS A 374 -2.12 13.32 -2.56
CA LYS A 374 -2.28 13.51 -1.12
C LYS A 374 -3.68 13.09 -0.69
N SER A 375 -3.75 12.49 0.49
CA SER A 375 -5.00 12.23 1.21
C SER A 375 -5.65 13.55 1.64
N ALA A 376 -6.90 13.47 2.11
CA ALA A 376 -7.64 14.63 2.61
C ALA A 376 -6.93 15.35 3.79
N ASN A 377 -6.12 14.64 4.58
CA ASN A 377 -5.32 15.21 5.66
C ASN A 377 -3.92 15.68 5.22
N GLY A 378 -3.63 15.72 3.92
CA GLY A 378 -2.39 16.25 3.36
C GLY A 378 -1.18 15.32 3.41
N LYS A 379 -1.37 14.06 3.83
CA LYS A 379 -0.35 13.00 3.79
C LYS A 379 -0.22 12.42 2.39
N ASN A 380 0.95 11.89 2.05
CA ASN A 380 1.14 11.25 0.75
C ASN A 380 0.31 9.96 0.67
N ILE A 381 -0.27 9.70 -0.50
CA ILE A 381 -0.79 8.40 -0.89
C ILE A 381 0.14 7.82 -1.93
N TYR A 382 0.67 6.64 -1.67
CA TYR A 382 1.63 5.96 -2.52
C TYR A 382 0.95 5.04 -3.52
N LYS A 383 1.58 4.88 -4.68
CA LYS A 383 1.14 4.00 -5.76
C LYS A 383 1.46 2.55 -5.41
N ASP A 384 0.46 1.68 -5.47
CA ASP A 384 0.62 0.27 -5.21
C ASP A 384 -0.29 -0.53 -6.15
N THR A 385 0.30 -1.06 -7.21
CA THR A 385 -0.38 -1.82 -8.27
C THR A 385 0.12 -3.26 -8.35
N ASN A 386 0.83 -3.72 -7.31
CA ASN A 386 1.55 -4.99 -7.30
C ASN A 386 2.50 -5.09 -8.50
N ASN A 387 3.20 -4.00 -8.83
CA ASN A 387 4.16 -3.98 -9.93
C ASN A 387 5.26 -2.96 -9.65
N SER A 388 6.38 -3.46 -9.10
CA SER A 388 7.53 -2.65 -8.71
C SER A 388 8.09 -1.78 -9.83
N THR A 389 7.96 -2.20 -11.09
CA THR A 389 8.45 -1.45 -12.26
C THR A 389 7.70 -0.14 -12.44
N VAL A 390 6.41 -0.09 -12.10
CA VAL A 390 5.56 1.08 -12.30
C VAL A 390 5.29 1.86 -11.02
N ASP A 391 5.47 1.20 -9.87
CA ASP A 391 5.16 1.73 -8.54
C ASP A 391 6.35 2.49 -7.93
N PHE A 392 7.59 2.25 -8.36
CA PHE A 392 8.79 2.85 -7.75
C PHE A 392 9.51 3.83 -8.68
N ASP A 393 10.02 4.91 -8.10
CA ASP A 393 11.11 5.69 -8.65
C ASP A 393 12.45 5.00 -8.37
N HIS A 394 13.27 4.89 -9.41
CA HIS A 394 14.55 4.18 -9.40
C HIS A 394 15.72 5.14 -9.13
N GLY A 395 16.66 4.74 -8.27
CA GLY A 395 17.91 5.47 -8.07
C GLY A 395 17.76 6.91 -7.58
N VAL A 396 16.77 7.16 -6.73
CA VAL A 396 16.49 8.49 -6.16
C VAL A 396 17.30 8.73 -4.88
N LYS A 397 17.49 10.00 -4.51
CA LYS A 397 18.06 10.35 -3.20
C LYS A 397 17.13 9.82 -2.09
N PRO A 398 17.64 9.06 -1.10
CA PRO A 398 16.80 8.48 -0.06
C PRO A 398 16.16 9.57 0.81
N SER A 399 14.91 9.34 1.21
CA SER A 399 14.07 10.36 1.84
C SER A 399 14.57 10.85 3.19
N LEU A 400 15.42 10.08 3.87
CA LEU A 400 15.98 10.43 5.18
C LEU A 400 17.30 11.23 5.09
N PHE A 401 17.85 11.45 3.88
CA PHE A 401 19.03 12.29 3.66
C PHE A 401 18.64 13.77 3.66
N ASN A 402 18.56 14.35 4.87
CA ASN A 402 18.37 15.78 5.13
C ASN A 402 19.68 16.55 5.12
#